data_AF-K1U7F1-F1
#
_entry.id   AF-K1U7F1-F1
#
_cell.length_a   1.000
_cell.length_b   1.000
_cell.length_c   1.000
_cell.angle_alpha   90.00
_cell.angle_beta   90.00
_cell.angle_gamma   90.00
#
_symmetry.space_group_name_H-M   'P 1'
#
loop_
_entity.id
_entity.type
_entity.pdbx_description
1 polymer ?
#
loop_
_entity_poly.entity_id
_entity_poly.type
_entity_poly.pdbx_seq_one_letter_code
_entity_poly.pdbx_strand_id
1 'polypeptide(L)'
;MCIFPSAIRYVDLGSSDLLAAKADGTENVLRVKAALRDFSRESNLSVITEDGAYYSFNVKYADEPVKLSVEMADFLHDGEAVNRPNNALDIYLQELGCESPLLVKLIMQSIYKNDRREIKHIGCKRFGVQYLLKGIYVHNDLLYFHLQLKNSSNVPFNVDYLTFKITDKKVAKRTAIQ
;
A
#
# COMPACT_ATOMS: atom_id res chain seq x y z
N MET A 1 -13.03 7.97 14.49
CA MET A 1 -12.08 6.99 13.93
C MET A 1 -11.81 7.37 12.49
N CYS A 2 -10.56 7.29 12.06
CA CYS A 2 -10.14 7.54 10.68
C CYS A 2 -9.82 6.19 10.04
N ILE A 3 -10.41 5.91 8.88
CA ILE A 3 -10.26 4.65 8.16
C ILE A 3 -9.52 4.95 6.85
N PHE A 4 -8.36 4.33 6.65
CA PHE A 4 -7.49 4.57 5.50
C PHE A 4 -7.57 3.41 4.50
N PRO A 5 -7.33 3.64 3.18
CA PRO A 5 -7.30 2.58 2.17
C PRO A 5 -6.15 1.59 2.35
N SER A 6 -5.07 2.01 3.01
CA SER A 6 -3.84 1.24 3.20
C SER A 6 -3.39 1.27 4.66
N ALA A 7 -2.51 0.34 5.03
CA ALA A 7 -1.97 0.24 6.38
C ALA A 7 -1.24 1.53 6.78
N ILE A 8 -1.41 1.94 8.03
CA ILE A 8 -0.80 3.14 8.58
C ILE A 8 0.66 2.85 8.91
N ARG A 9 1.57 3.56 8.26
CA ARG A 9 3.02 3.47 8.48
C ARG A 9 3.49 4.43 9.57
N TYR A 10 2.93 5.64 9.60
CA TYR A 10 3.35 6.69 10.53
C TYR A 10 2.19 7.63 10.88
N VAL A 11 2.20 8.15 12.11
CA VAL A 11 1.22 9.10 12.64
C VAL A 11 1.96 10.18 13.42
N ASP A 12 1.62 11.44 13.15
CA ASP A 12 2.11 12.61 13.87
C ASP A 12 0.95 13.41 14.47
N LEU A 13 1.12 13.86 15.71
CA LEU A 13 0.14 14.66 16.45
C LEU A 13 0.76 16.01 16.78
N GLY A 14 0.13 17.09 16.33
CA GLY A 14 0.62 18.45 16.54
C GLY A 14 0.53 18.96 17.98
N SER A 15 -0.17 18.25 18.86
CA SER A 15 -0.26 18.58 20.28
C SER A 15 -0.44 17.31 21.11
N SER A 16 0.05 17.35 22.35
CA SER A 16 -0.23 16.36 23.39
C SER A 16 -1.70 16.31 23.83
N ASP A 17 -2.50 17.29 23.41
CA ASP A 17 -3.95 17.33 23.66
C ASP A 17 -4.72 16.28 22.82
N LEU A 18 -4.04 15.65 21.85
CA LEU A 18 -4.57 14.56 21.04
C LEU A 18 -3.94 13.24 21.47
N LEU A 19 -4.76 12.19 21.47
CA LEU A 19 -4.33 10.81 21.60
C LEU A 19 -4.73 10.08 20.32
N ALA A 20 -3.78 9.36 19.73
CA ALA A 20 -4.05 8.49 18.59
C ALA A 20 -3.45 7.11 18.80
N ALA A 21 -4.21 6.10 18.41
CA ALA A 21 -3.76 4.71 18.45
C ALA A 21 -4.41 3.92 17.30
N LYS A 22 -3.67 2.99 16.71
CA LYS A 22 -4.27 2.02 15.78
C LYS A 22 -5.39 1.25 16.49
N ALA A 23 -6.45 0.92 15.76
CA ALA A 23 -7.49 0.07 16.30
C ALA A 23 -7.02 -1.38 16.36
N ASP A 24 -7.42 -2.09 17.42
CA ASP A 24 -6.91 -3.43 17.70
C ASP A 24 -7.34 -4.41 16.59
N GLY A 25 -6.38 -5.17 16.06
CA GLY A 25 -6.63 -6.11 14.96
C GLY A 25 -6.77 -5.47 13.57
N THR A 26 -6.46 -4.18 13.41
CA THR A 26 -6.50 -3.49 12.12
C THR A 26 -5.26 -2.62 11.91
N GLU A 27 -4.72 -2.62 10.70
CA GLU A 27 -3.53 -1.81 10.37
C GLU A 27 -3.88 -0.45 9.74
N ASN A 28 -5.10 -0.28 9.25
CA ASN A 28 -5.53 0.88 8.47
C ASN A 28 -6.57 1.76 9.20
N VAL A 29 -6.84 1.52 10.50
CA VAL A 29 -7.80 2.31 11.27
C VAL A 29 -7.10 3.01 12.43
N LEU A 30 -7.28 4.33 12.50
CA LEU A 30 -6.75 5.18 13.57
C LEU A 30 -7.89 5.66 14.48
N ARG A 31 -7.80 5.35 15.77
CA ARG A 31 -8.66 5.94 16.80
C ARG A 31 -8.01 7.25 17.24
N VAL A 32 -8.74 8.36 17.12
CA VAL A 32 -8.31 9.68 17.58
C VAL A 32 -9.25 10.11 18.70
N LYS A 33 -8.68 10.57 19.82
CA LYS A 33 -9.40 11.06 20.99
C LYS A 33 -8.75 12.36 21.48
N ALA A 34 -9.54 13.19 22.14
CA ALA A 34 -9.00 14.30 22.91
C ALA A 34 -8.46 13.80 24.25
N ALA A 35 -7.25 14.21 24.62
CA ALA A 35 -6.65 13.94 25.93
C ALA A 35 -7.27 14.82 27.03
N LEU A 36 -7.65 16.05 26.66
CA LEU A 36 -8.30 17.03 27.52
C LEU A 36 -9.64 17.42 26.92
N ARG A 37 -10.62 17.62 27.81
CA ARG A 37 -11.89 18.25 27.42
C ARG A 37 -11.61 19.71 27.08
N ASP A 38 -12.21 20.20 26.00
CA ASP A 38 -12.22 21.62 25.63
C ASP A 38 -10.83 22.23 25.44
N PHE A 39 -9.92 21.51 24.75
CA PHE A 39 -8.66 22.13 24.34
C PHE A 39 -8.97 23.26 23.33
N SER A 40 -8.57 24.48 23.68
CA SER A 40 -9.03 25.70 23.00
C SER A 40 -8.25 26.04 21.74
N ARG A 41 -7.12 25.37 21.49
CA ARG A 41 -6.24 25.62 20.34
C ARG A 41 -6.48 24.60 19.24
N GLU A 42 -6.55 25.07 18.00
CA GLU A 42 -6.50 24.19 16.84
C GLU A 42 -5.18 23.41 16.84
N SER A 43 -5.27 22.10 16.61
CA SER A 43 -4.12 21.20 16.47
C SER A 43 -4.13 20.58 15.07
N ASN A 44 -3.14 19.75 14.77
CA ASN A 44 -3.08 19.00 13.52
C ASN A 44 -2.77 17.52 13.77
N LEU A 45 -3.14 16.70 12.79
CA LEU A 45 -2.88 15.26 12.74
C LEU A 45 -2.38 14.96 11.33
N SER A 46 -1.23 14.28 11.22
CA SER A 46 -0.74 13.79 9.94
C SER A 46 -0.57 12.29 9.95
N VAL A 47 -0.92 11.63 8.84
CA VAL A 47 -0.86 10.17 8.70
C VAL A 47 -0.19 9.82 7.37
N ILE A 48 0.77 8.90 7.42
CA ILE A 48 1.39 8.31 6.24
C ILE A 48 0.99 6.85 6.17
N THR A 49 0.52 6.41 5.01
CA THR A 49 0.16 5.00 4.75
C THR A 49 1.26 4.28 3.96
N GLU A 50 1.24 2.95 3.98
CA GLU A 50 2.24 2.09 3.32
C GLU A 50 2.26 2.24 1.79
N ASP A 51 1.16 2.70 1.19
CA ASP A 51 1.08 3.00 -0.24
C ASP A 51 1.61 4.39 -0.60
N GLY A 52 2.17 5.13 0.36
CA GLY A 52 2.83 6.41 0.12
C GLY A 52 1.90 7.62 0.09
N ALA A 53 0.64 7.47 0.51
CA ALA A 53 -0.26 8.61 0.69
C ALA A 53 0.01 9.30 2.03
N TYR A 54 0.09 10.63 2.00
CA TYR A 54 0.20 11.50 3.18
C TYR A 54 -1.11 12.27 3.37
N TYR A 55 -1.72 12.15 4.54
CA TYR A 55 -2.95 12.86 4.90
C TYR A 55 -2.67 13.86 6.02
N SER A 56 -3.14 15.10 5.90
CA SER A 56 -3.00 16.15 6.94
C SER A 56 -4.34 16.72 7.36
N PHE A 57 -4.67 16.73 8.64
CA PHE A 57 -5.95 17.19 9.17
C PHE A 57 -5.74 18.30 10.17
N ASN A 58 -6.58 19.33 10.09
CA ASN A 58 -6.75 20.27 11.20
C ASN A 58 -7.78 19.67 12.17
N VAL A 59 -7.46 19.67 13.46
CA VAL A 59 -8.26 19.03 14.49
C VAL A 59 -8.74 20.07 15.49
N LYS A 60 -10.05 20.07 15.74
CA LYS A 60 -10.71 20.91 16.74
C LYS A 60 -11.53 20.03 17.68
N TYR A 61 -11.55 20.40 18.95
CA TYR A 61 -12.42 19.76 19.92
C TYR A 61 -13.90 20.07 19.61
N ALA A 62 -14.76 19.08 19.81
CA ALA A 62 -16.21 19.23 19.82
C ALA A 62 -16.79 18.27 20.87
N ASP A 63 -17.66 18.76 21.76
CA ASP A 63 -18.37 17.91 22.72
C ASP A 63 -19.30 16.90 22.00
N GLU A 64 -19.95 17.35 20.92
CA GLU A 64 -20.85 16.54 20.09
C GLU A 64 -20.40 16.57 18.61
N PRO A 65 -19.44 15.72 18.24
CA PRO A 65 -18.93 15.70 16.86
C PRO A 65 -19.98 15.17 15.88
N VAL A 66 -20.23 15.92 14.80
CA VAL A 66 -21.19 15.56 13.74
C VAL A 66 -20.81 14.27 13.00
N LYS A 67 -19.50 13.99 12.90
CA LYS A 67 -18.96 12.77 12.28
C LYS A 67 -18.03 12.06 13.25
N LEU A 68 -18.39 10.83 13.61
CA LEU A 68 -17.57 9.95 14.46
C LEU A 68 -16.59 9.09 13.66
N SER A 69 -16.89 8.85 12.38
CA SER A 69 -16.06 8.07 11.46
C SER A 69 -15.78 8.87 10.20
N VAL A 70 -14.51 8.89 9.80
CA VAL A 70 -14.04 9.54 8.58
C VAL A 70 -13.34 8.47 7.74
N GLU A 71 -13.96 8.11 6.63
CA GLU A 71 -13.37 7.20 5.64
C GLU A 71 -12.58 8.03 4.63
N MET A 72 -11.31 7.67 4.44
CA MET A 72 -10.47 8.26 3.42
C MET A 72 -10.66 7.45 2.14
N ALA A 73 -11.04 8.12 1.06
CA ALA A 73 -11.13 7.48 -0.24
C ALA A 73 -9.73 7.30 -0.84
N ASP A 74 -9.54 6.17 -1.54
CA ASP A 74 -8.37 5.92 -2.37
C ASP A 74 -8.44 6.83 -3.62
N PHE A 75 -7.31 7.38 -4.06
CA PHE A 75 -7.24 8.37 -5.15
C PHE A 75 -7.81 7.89 -6.50
N LEU A 76 -8.00 6.58 -6.66
CA LEU A 76 -8.45 5.92 -7.89
C LEU A 76 -9.96 5.63 -7.90
N HIS A 77 -10.76 6.27 -7.04
CA HIS A 77 -12.22 6.20 -7.18
C HIS A 77 -12.67 6.83 -8.50
N ASP A 78 -13.11 5.97 -9.42
CA ASP A 78 -13.82 6.34 -10.64
C ASP A 78 -15.14 7.01 -10.24
N GLY A 79 -15.23 8.32 -10.50
CA GLY A 79 -16.49 9.06 -10.41
C GLY A 79 -16.94 9.36 -8.98
N GLU A 80 -16.44 10.46 -8.42
CA GLU A 80 -17.26 11.58 -7.97
C GLU A 80 -16.34 12.62 -7.30
N ALA A 81 -16.39 13.85 -7.78
CA ALA A 81 -15.56 14.96 -7.32
C ALA A 81 -15.86 15.43 -5.87
N VAL A 82 -16.59 14.63 -5.08
CA VAL A 82 -17.23 15.05 -3.84
C VAL A 82 -16.54 14.53 -2.58
N ASN A 83 -15.60 13.57 -2.70
CA ASN A 83 -14.78 13.10 -1.58
C ASN A 83 -13.29 13.03 -1.95
N ARG A 84 -12.75 14.10 -2.54
CA ARG A 84 -11.30 14.33 -2.42
C ARG A 84 -11.05 14.81 -1.00
N PRO A 85 -10.34 14.07 -0.14
CA PRO A 85 -9.59 14.75 0.91
C PRO A 85 -8.63 15.71 0.18
N ASN A 86 -8.93 17.02 0.20
CA ASN A 86 -8.11 18.11 -0.37
C ASN A 86 -6.71 18.21 0.27
N ASN A 87 -6.37 17.26 1.12
CA ASN A 87 -5.28 17.24 2.07
C ASN A 87 -4.43 15.96 1.95
N ALA A 88 -4.60 15.20 0.86
CA ALA A 88 -3.77 14.05 0.56
C ALA A 88 -2.67 14.43 -0.46
N LEU A 89 -1.40 14.29 -0.08
CA LEU A 89 -0.22 14.51 -0.92
C LEU A 89 0.50 13.16 -1.14
N ASP A 90 1.12 12.98 -2.30
CA ASP A 90 2.02 11.85 -2.52
C ASP A 90 3.37 12.15 -1.86
N ILE A 91 3.88 11.20 -1.08
CA ILE A 91 5.26 11.24 -0.59
C ILE A 91 6.10 10.18 -1.29
N TYR A 92 7.37 10.48 -1.54
CA TYR A 92 8.29 9.50 -2.08
C TYR A 92 8.66 8.48 -0.99
N LEU A 93 8.38 7.22 -1.26
CA LEU A 93 8.84 6.11 -0.43
C LEU A 93 10.29 5.80 -0.80
N GLN A 94 11.19 5.74 0.18
CA GLN A 94 12.60 5.44 -0.05
C GLN A 94 12.82 4.12 -0.82
N GLU A 95 11.94 3.15 -0.60
CA GLU A 95 11.93 1.84 -1.27
C GLU A 95 11.62 1.93 -2.77
N LEU A 96 10.92 2.98 -3.20
CA LEU A 96 10.61 3.27 -4.61
C LEU A 96 11.65 4.19 -5.27
N GLY A 97 12.73 4.54 -4.55
CA GLY A 97 13.76 5.44 -5.06
C GLY A 97 13.19 6.82 -5.37
N CYS A 98 13.27 7.22 -6.65
CA CYS A 98 12.74 8.50 -7.13
C CYS A 98 11.37 8.37 -7.82
N GLU A 99 10.75 7.18 -7.78
CA GLU A 99 9.47 6.95 -8.42
C GLU A 99 8.29 7.39 -7.55
N SER A 100 7.33 8.05 -8.19
CA SER A 100 6.06 8.40 -7.55
C SER A 100 5.27 7.12 -7.21
N PRO A 101 4.77 6.95 -5.98
CA PRO A 101 3.92 5.81 -5.62
C PRO A 101 2.70 5.66 -6.53
N LEU A 102 2.12 6.79 -6.99
CA LEU A 102 1.00 6.79 -7.92
C LEU A 102 1.39 6.15 -9.27
N LEU A 103 2.55 6.52 -9.81
CA LEU A 103 3.05 5.94 -11.05
C LEU A 103 3.28 4.43 -10.90
N VAL A 104 3.90 4.01 -9.79
CA VAL A 104 4.12 2.59 -9.47
C VAL A 104 2.78 1.85 -9.41
N LYS A 105 1.77 2.41 -8.73
CA LYS A 105 0.41 1.84 -8.65
C LYS A 105 -0.25 1.71 -10.02
N LEU A 106 -0.14 2.73 -10.87
CA LEU A 106 -0.69 2.71 -12.24
C LEU A 106 0.00 1.66 -13.12
N ILE A 107 1.33 1.51 -13.02
CA ILE A 107 2.09 0.48 -13.73
C ILE A 107 1.63 -0.91 -13.26
N MET A 108 1.55 -1.15 -11.95
CA MET A 108 1.07 -2.43 -11.39
C MET A 108 -0.35 -2.75 -11.85
N GLN A 109 -1.26 -1.77 -11.83
CA GLN A 109 -2.64 -1.95 -12.31
C GLN A 109 -2.69 -2.24 -13.80
N SER A 110 -1.88 -1.56 -14.62
CA SER A 110 -1.78 -1.82 -16.05
C SER A 110 -1.30 -3.24 -16.34
N ILE A 111 -0.24 -3.69 -15.65
CA ILE A 111 0.27 -5.06 -15.76
C ILE A 111 -0.82 -6.08 -15.38
N TYR A 112 -1.50 -5.85 -14.25
CA TYR A 112 -2.57 -6.71 -13.77
C TYR A 112 -3.74 -6.79 -14.75
N LYS A 113 -4.25 -5.64 -15.22
CA LYS A 113 -5.40 -5.56 -16.15
C LYS A 113 -5.08 -6.15 -17.52
N ASN A 114 -3.88 -5.91 -18.04
CA ASN A 114 -3.46 -6.48 -19.32
C ASN A 114 -3.30 -8.00 -19.26
N ASP A 115 -2.97 -8.53 -18.07
CA ASP A 115 -2.86 -9.95 -17.73
C ASP A 115 -2.07 -10.81 -18.74
N ARG A 116 -1.08 -10.21 -19.42
CA ARG A 116 -0.31 -10.90 -20.46
C ARG A 116 0.59 -11.98 -19.87
N ARG A 117 0.79 -13.06 -20.65
CA ARG A 117 1.72 -14.15 -20.32
C ARG A 117 2.87 -14.18 -21.32
N GLU A 118 3.85 -13.33 -21.08
CA GLU A 118 5.08 -13.23 -21.87
C GLU A 118 6.04 -14.39 -21.55
N ILE A 119 6.15 -14.76 -20.28
CA ILE A 119 6.96 -15.89 -19.81
C ILE A 119 6.09 -17.13 -19.71
N LYS A 120 6.45 -18.17 -20.49
CA LYS A 120 5.67 -19.41 -20.60
C LYS A 120 6.33 -20.63 -19.94
N HIS A 121 7.63 -20.57 -19.70
CA HIS A 121 8.45 -21.72 -19.27
C HIS A 121 8.89 -21.67 -17.80
N ILE A 122 8.51 -20.64 -17.03
CA ILE A 122 8.85 -20.50 -15.62
C ILE A 122 7.58 -20.70 -14.78
N GLY A 123 7.56 -21.78 -14.00
CA GLY A 123 6.47 -22.09 -13.10
C GLY A 123 6.55 -23.53 -12.57
N CYS A 124 5.62 -23.87 -11.68
CA CYS A 124 5.51 -25.20 -11.09
C CYS A 124 4.04 -25.55 -10.88
N LYS A 125 3.69 -26.83 -11.00
CA LYS A 125 2.38 -27.36 -10.65
C LYS A 125 2.54 -28.66 -9.85
N ARG A 126 1.96 -28.71 -8.65
CA ARG A 126 1.97 -29.91 -7.80
C ARG A 126 0.72 -29.95 -6.93
N PHE A 127 0.14 -31.14 -6.74
CA PHE A 127 -1.05 -31.36 -5.90
C PHE A 127 -2.24 -30.44 -6.21
N GLY A 128 -2.45 -30.11 -7.49
CA GLY A 128 -3.52 -29.21 -7.91
C GLY A 128 -3.23 -27.72 -7.70
N VAL A 129 -2.09 -27.34 -7.12
CA VAL A 129 -1.65 -25.94 -6.98
C VAL A 129 -0.63 -25.61 -8.06
N GLN A 130 -0.80 -24.47 -8.72
CA GLN A 130 0.06 -23.98 -9.80
C GLN A 130 0.56 -22.56 -9.51
N TYR A 131 1.87 -22.36 -9.65
CA TYR A 131 2.53 -21.05 -9.62
C TYR A 131 3.18 -20.77 -10.97
N LEU A 132 2.92 -19.60 -11.54
CA LEU A 132 3.51 -19.16 -12.82
C LEU A 132 4.10 -17.76 -12.66
N LEU A 133 5.27 -17.55 -13.26
CA LEU A 133 5.77 -16.21 -13.57
C LEU A 133 5.27 -15.86 -14.97
N LYS A 134 4.37 -14.88 -15.08
CA LYS A 134 3.74 -14.45 -16.34
C LYS A 134 4.57 -13.40 -17.08
N GLY A 135 5.30 -12.55 -16.37
CA GLY A 135 6.12 -11.50 -16.97
C GLY A 135 7.00 -10.81 -15.94
N ILE A 136 8.10 -10.21 -16.41
CA ILE A 136 8.93 -9.27 -15.65
C ILE A 136 8.97 -7.98 -16.47
N TYR A 137 8.67 -6.85 -15.84
CA TYR A 137 8.70 -5.52 -16.45
C TYR A 137 9.69 -4.64 -15.69
N VAL A 138 10.23 -3.64 -16.36
CA VAL A 138 11.22 -2.72 -15.80
C VAL A 138 10.79 -1.29 -16.06
N HIS A 139 10.83 -0.45 -15.04
CA HIS A 139 10.68 1.01 -15.16
C HIS A 139 11.54 1.70 -14.11
N ASN A 140 12.44 2.60 -14.52
CA ASN A 140 13.32 3.38 -13.65
C ASN A 140 13.91 2.56 -12.48
N ASP A 141 14.64 1.51 -12.84
CA ASP A 141 15.31 0.56 -11.94
C ASP A 141 14.39 -0.28 -11.03
N LEU A 142 13.07 -0.10 -11.08
CA LEU A 142 12.10 -0.98 -10.45
C LEU A 142 11.77 -2.17 -11.33
N LEU A 143 11.78 -3.36 -10.72
CA LEU A 143 11.34 -4.61 -11.33
C LEU A 143 9.92 -4.95 -10.88
N TYR A 144 9.03 -5.16 -11.85
CA TYR A 144 7.65 -5.56 -11.61
C TYR A 144 7.47 -7.03 -12.03
N PHE A 145 7.04 -7.86 -11.08
CA PHE A 145 6.82 -9.29 -11.32
C PHE A 145 5.33 -9.59 -11.44
N HIS A 146 4.89 -10.07 -12.60
CA HIS A 146 3.52 -10.57 -12.78
C HIS A 146 3.48 -12.06 -12.44
N LEU A 147 2.91 -12.40 -11.29
CA LEU A 147 2.81 -13.76 -10.77
C LEU A 147 1.35 -14.25 -10.81
N GLN A 148 1.15 -15.54 -11.07
CA GLN A 148 -0.16 -16.19 -10.97
C GLN A 148 -0.08 -17.40 -10.06
N LEU A 149 -1.00 -17.45 -9.10
CA LEU A 149 -1.28 -18.61 -8.26
C LEU A 149 -2.69 -19.14 -8.58
N LYS A 150 -2.78 -20.42 -8.92
CA LYS A 150 -4.05 -21.10 -9.20
C LYS A 150 -4.16 -22.37 -8.36
N ASN A 151 -5.24 -22.51 -7.61
CA ASN A 151 -5.60 -23.75 -6.93
C ASN A 151 -6.75 -24.44 -7.68
N SER A 152 -6.50 -25.65 -8.16
CA SER A 152 -7.49 -26.54 -8.75
C SER A 152 -7.60 -27.86 -7.97
N SER A 153 -7.20 -27.86 -6.69
CA SER A 153 -7.40 -28.98 -5.78
C SER A 153 -8.77 -28.89 -5.10
N ASN A 154 -9.17 -29.96 -4.42
CA ASN A 154 -10.41 -29.99 -3.62
C ASN A 154 -10.22 -29.43 -2.21
N VAL A 155 -9.03 -28.90 -1.89
CA VAL A 155 -8.70 -28.38 -0.56
C VAL A 155 -8.58 -26.86 -0.65
N PRO A 156 -9.40 -26.11 0.11
CA PRO A 156 -9.22 -24.68 0.23
C PRO A 156 -7.89 -24.37 0.93
N PHE A 157 -7.23 -23.30 0.53
CA PHE A 157 -6.06 -22.80 1.23
C PHE A 157 -6.21 -21.29 1.41
N ASN A 158 -5.83 -20.81 2.59
CA ASN A 158 -5.65 -19.40 2.85
C ASN A 158 -4.17 -19.10 2.67
N VAL A 159 -3.85 -18.08 1.86
CA VAL A 159 -2.48 -17.58 1.75
C VAL A 159 -2.17 -16.83 3.05
N ASP A 160 -1.19 -17.29 3.81
CA ASP A 160 -0.70 -16.59 5.00
C ASP A 160 0.28 -15.48 4.59
N TYR A 161 1.40 -15.87 3.98
CA TYR A 161 2.39 -14.93 3.43
C TYR A 161 3.03 -15.45 2.14
N LEU A 162 3.56 -14.53 1.35
CA LEU A 162 4.40 -14.82 0.18
C LEU A 162 5.85 -14.45 0.50
N THR A 163 6.78 -15.39 0.33
CA THR A 163 8.22 -15.08 0.40
C THR A 163 8.80 -14.99 -0.99
N PHE A 164 9.52 -13.91 -1.27
CA PHE A 164 10.22 -13.69 -2.54
C PHE A 164 11.69 -13.40 -2.27
N LYS A 165 12.58 -13.96 -3.11
CA LYS A 165 14.03 -13.78 -2.97
C LYS A 165 14.65 -13.59 -4.35
N ILE A 166 15.42 -12.52 -4.50
CA ILE A 166 16.29 -12.29 -5.65
C ILE A 166 17.71 -12.67 -5.24
N THR A 167 18.41 -13.42 -6.09
CA THR A 167 19.81 -13.80 -5.87
C THR A 167 20.59 -13.68 -7.16
N ASP A 168 21.79 -13.10 -7.09
CA ASP A 168 22.69 -13.08 -8.23
C ASP A 168 23.24 -14.46 -8.53
N LYS A 169 23.16 -14.85 -9.81
CA LYS A 169 23.82 -16.06 -10.28
C LYS A 169 25.27 -15.71 -10.63
N LYS A 170 26.23 -16.27 -9.88
CA LYS A 170 27.64 -16.23 -10.27
C LYS A 170 27.83 -17.09 -11.52
N VAL A 171 27.98 -16.47 -12.69
CA VAL A 171 28.34 -17.15 -13.93
C VAL A 171 29.84 -16.99 -14.15
N ALA A 172 30.57 -18.10 -14.33
CA ALA A 172 31.99 -18.04 -14.68
C ALA A 172 32.16 -17.29 -16.02
N LYS A 173 32.98 -16.23 -16.04
CA LYS A 173 33.37 -15.56 -17.29
C LYS A 173 34.05 -16.59 -18.18
N ARG A 174 33.46 -16.89 -19.35
CA ARG A 174 34.16 -17.66 -20.39
C ARG A 174 35.20 -16.74 -21.01
N THR A 175 36.46 -16.91 -20.65
CA THR A 175 37.58 -16.28 -21.35
C THR A 175 37.68 -16.95 -22.72
N ALA A 176 37.42 -16.22 -23.80
CA ALA A 176 37.77 -16.68 -25.14
C ALA A 176 39.29 -16.70 -25.24
N ILE A 177 39.86 -17.87 -25.53
CA ILE A 177 41.26 -18.01 -25.94
C ILE A 177 41.26 -17.77 -27.45
N GLN A 178 41.94 -16.71 -27.90
CA GLN A 178 42.25 -16.44 -29.31
C GLN A 178 43.47 -17.23 -29.75
#